data_AF-A0A4W4G5K3-F1
#
_entry.id   AF-A0A4W4G5K3-F1
#
_cell.length_a   1.000
_cell.length_b   1.000
_cell.length_c   1.000
_cell.angle_alpha   90.00
_cell.angle_beta   90.00
_cell.angle_gamma   90.00
#
_symmetry.space_group_name_H-M   'P 1'
#
loop_
_entity.id
_entity.type
_entity.pdbx_description
1 polymer ?
#
loop_
_entity_poly.entity_id
_entity_poly.type
_entity_poly.pdbx_seq_one_letter_code
_entity_poly.pdbx_strand_id
1 'polypeptide(L)'
;MAEARVSEDQDQLSCPVCLDLLKDPVATNCGHSFCMVCINDCWDQHDQRGVYSCPQCRETFTPRPVLRRNYMLAAVVEKLKKTELQAASPVHCYAGPGDVECDFCTGRKHKAIKSCLVCLASFCETHIRPHYQSPAFKKHTLVKASSRLQEMFCSQHHEVFKIFCRTDQSFICYLCTMDEHKGHDTVSAAAERTKKQTELQEDQRKHQQRIQEKEKKVQELKQAVDTLKRSAQAAVEDSERIFTELICSIEKKRCEVRDLIRDQEKAELSRAEGLLDQLEQEIADLKRRDTELEQLSHTEDHVHFLQVTNSVSATEEPAQVSVMTLHKYLDRKFDSSVSAYPFSPALIIVARLRITGSASSYTCSIILCIKLLSPTLGCLCVCLSY
;
A
#
# COMPACT_ATOMS: atom_id res chain seq x y z
N MET A 1 -24.46 -28.66 -22.37
CA MET A 1 -23.22 -28.53 -23.18
C MET A 1 -23.44 -27.88 -24.55
N ALA A 2 -24.68 -27.71 -25.05
CA ALA A 2 -24.94 -27.04 -26.33
C ALA A 2 -25.03 -25.50 -26.22
N GLU A 3 -25.50 -24.96 -25.09
CA GLU A 3 -25.64 -23.50 -24.89
C GLU A 3 -24.29 -22.76 -24.79
N ALA A 4 -23.25 -23.43 -24.26
CA ALA A 4 -21.91 -22.83 -24.12
C ALA A 4 -21.22 -22.56 -25.46
N ARG A 5 -21.55 -23.33 -26.53
CA ARG A 5 -20.92 -23.15 -27.85
C ARG A 5 -21.53 -21.98 -28.65
N VAL A 6 -22.76 -21.57 -28.34
CA VAL A 6 -23.44 -20.46 -29.04
C VAL A 6 -22.94 -19.10 -28.53
N SER A 7 -22.61 -19.01 -27.24
CA SER A 7 -22.09 -17.79 -26.61
C SER A 7 -20.68 -17.42 -27.09
N GLU A 8 -19.80 -18.40 -27.33
CA GLU A 8 -18.40 -18.16 -27.74
C GLU A 8 -18.26 -17.77 -29.23
N ASP A 9 -19.21 -18.15 -30.08
CA ASP A 9 -19.23 -17.80 -31.51
C ASP A 9 -19.74 -16.37 -31.77
N GLN A 10 -20.55 -15.80 -30.87
CA GLN A 10 -21.16 -14.48 -31.03
C GLN A 10 -20.15 -13.35 -30.79
N ASP A 11 -19.23 -13.55 -29.83
CA ASP A 11 -18.16 -12.59 -29.53
C ASP A 11 -17.17 -12.45 -30.70
N GLN A 12 -16.93 -13.52 -31.47
CA GLN A 12 -16.02 -13.52 -32.63
C GLN A 12 -16.57 -12.75 -33.85
N LEU A 13 -17.88 -12.46 -33.87
CA LEU A 13 -18.57 -11.78 -34.97
C LEU A 13 -19.12 -10.41 -34.57
N SER A 14 -18.68 -9.92 -33.42
CA SER A 14 -18.95 -8.58 -32.92
C SER A 14 -17.95 -7.57 -33.49
N CYS A 15 -18.40 -6.33 -33.69
CA CYS A 15 -17.53 -5.24 -34.08
C CYS A 15 -16.85 -4.65 -32.85
N PRO A 16 -15.51 -4.58 -32.78
CA PRO A 16 -14.79 -4.02 -31.63
C PRO A 16 -15.06 -2.52 -31.36
N VAL A 17 -15.65 -1.79 -32.32
CA VAL A 17 -15.91 -0.36 -32.22
C VAL A 17 -17.30 -0.08 -31.66
N CYS A 18 -18.35 -0.68 -32.24
CA CYS A 18 -19.73 -0.45 -31.77
C CYS A 18 -20.25 -1.54 -30.82
N LEU A 19 -19.49 -2.63 -30.63
CA LEU A 19 -19.82 -3.79 -29.78
C LEU A 19 -21.11 -4.53 -30.19
N ASP A 20 -21.61 -4.26 -31.40
CA ASP A 20 -22.73 -4.96 -32.03
C ASP A 20 -22.23 -6.01 -33.03
N LEU A 21 -23.08 -6.97 -33.38
CA LEU A 21 -22.87 -7.89 -34.51
C LEU A 21 -22.53 -7.12 -35.80
N LEU A 22 -21.53 -7.59 -36.55
CA LEU A 22 -21.00 -6.88 -37.72
C LEU A 22 -22.09 -6.52 -38.75
N LYS A 23 -22.26 -5.22 -39.00
CA LYS A 23 -23.11 -4.66 -40.06
C LYS A 23 -22.23 -4.30 -41.25
N ASP A 24 -22.47 -4.96 -42.38
CA ASP A 24 -21.65 -4.85 -43.58
C ASP A 24 -20.15 -5.05 -43.28
N PRO A 25 -19.76 -6.26 -42.83
CA PRO A 25 -18.42 -6.53 -42.35
C PRO A 25 -17.36 -6.25 -43.42
N VAL A 26 -16.27 -5.62 -43.01
CA VAL A 26 -15.04 -5.42 -43.78
C VAL A 26 -13.87 -5.96 -42.99
N ALA A 27 -12.86 -6.49 -43.68
CA ALA A 27 -11.62 -6.94 -43.06
C ALA A 27 -10.48 -5.99 -43.47
N THR A 28 -9.67 -5.62 -42.50
CA THR A 28 -8.43 -4.86 -42.72
C THR A 28 -7.29 -5.80 -43.10
N ASN A 29 -6.18 -5.27 -43.63
CA ASN A 29 -5.01 -6.07 -44.02
C ASN A 29 -4.37 -6.84 -42.86
N CYS A 30 -4.58 -6.37 -41.61
CA CYS A 30 -4.17 -7.08 -40.39
C CYS A 30 -5.09 -8.24 -39.99
N GLY A 31 -6.17 -8.50 -40.75
CA GLY A 31 -7.11 -9.60 -40.52
C GLY A 31 -8.29 -9.26 -39.59
N HIS A 32 -8.29 -8.11 -38.91
CA HIS A 32 -9.38 -7.70 -38.04
C HIS A 32 -10.60 -7.18 -38.82
N SER A 33 -11.79 -7.50 -38.31
CA SER A 33 -13.07 -7.22 -38.97
C SER A 33 -13.90 -6.18 -38.22
N PHE A 34 -14.53 -5.28 -38.97
CA PHE A 34 -15.30 -4.16 -38.44
C PHE A 34 -16.56 -3.92 -39.28
N CYS A 35 -17.53 -3.18 -38.73
CA CYS A 35 -18.60 -2.61 -39.54
C CYS A 35 -18.01 -1.59 -40.51
N MET A 36 -18.48 -1.58 -41.77
CA MET A 36 -17.95 -0.65 -42.79
C MET A 36 -18.03 0.82 -42.36
N VAL A 37 -19.11 1.21 -41.70
CA VAL A 37 -19.28 2.58 -41.18
C VAL A 37 -18.29 2.86 -40.05
N CYS A 38 -18.22 1.97 -39.05
CA CYS A 38 -17.39 2.18 -37.86
C CYS A 38 -15.90 2.37 -38.16
N ILE A 39 -15.33 1.58 -39.09
CA ILE A 39 -13.91 1.73 -39.42
C ILE A 39 -13.63 2.98 -40.26
N ASN A 40 -14.58 3.39 -41.12
CA ASN A 40 -14.45 4.64 -41.86
C ASN A 40 -14.53 5.84 -40.91
N ASP A 41 -15.48 5.85 -39.98
CA ASP A 41 -15.60 6.91 -38.97
C ASP A 41 -14.31 7.04 -38.14
N CYS A 42 -13.68 5.92 -37.76
CA CYS A 42 -12.39 5.92 -37.06
C CYS A 42 -11.26 6.54 -37.90
N TRP A 43 -11.23 6.27 -39.20
CA TRP A 43 -10.20 6.81 -40.10
C TRP A 43 -10.47 8.27 -40.47
N ASP A 44 -11.72 8.66 -40.66
CA ASP A 44 -12.13 10.02 -41.02
C ASP A 44 -11.85 11.01 -39.88
N GLN A 45 -11.93 10.57 -38.62
CA GLN A 45 -11.54 11.38 -37.45
C GLN A 45 -10.03 11.70 -37.40
N HIS A 46 -9.19 10.93 -38.11
CA HIS A 46 -7.73 11.04 -38.07
C HIS A 46 -7.08 11.31 -39.43
N ASP A 47 -7.88 11.66 -40.44
CA ASP A 47 -7.49 11.77 -41.86
C ASP A 47 -6.36 12.81 -42.08
N GLN A 48 -6.26 13.84 -41.22
CA GLN A 48 -5.24 14.90 -41.31
C GLN A 48 -3.80 14.42 -41.14
N ARG A 49 -3.56 13.23 -40.57
CA ARG A 49 -2.19 12.69 -40.37
C ARG A 49 -1.69 11.83 -41.53
N GLY A 50 -2.57 11.45 -42.48
CA GLY A 50 -2.23 10.56 -43.60
C GLY A 50 -1.82 9.14 -43.22
N VAL A 51 -1.95 8.76 -41.94
CA VAL A 51 -1.63 7.42 -41.40
C VAL A 51 -2.87 6.85 -40.76
N TYR A 52 -3.33 5.69 -41.24
CA TYR A 52 -4.54 5.02 -40.79
C TYR A 52 -4.16 3.85 -39.90
N SER A 53 -4.88 3.60 -38.81
CA SER A 53 -4.55 2.50 -37.90
C SER A 53 -5.74 1.57 -37.65
N CYS A 54 -5.45 0.30 -37.39
CA CYS A 54 -6.44 -0.66 -36.94
C CYS A 54 -6.85 -0.37 -35.49
N PRO A 55 -8.15 -0.20 -35.16
CA PRO A 55 -8.60 0.04 -33.79
C PRO A 55 -8.26 -1.09 -32.81
N GLN A 56 -8.08 -2.32 -33.30
CA GLN A 56 -7.86 -3.51 -32.46
C GLN A 56 -6.39 -3.79 -32.19
N CYS A 57 -5.52 -3.82 -33.21
CA CYS A 57 -4.09 -4.14 -33.06
C CYS A 57 -3.15 -2.96 -33.24
N ARG A 58 -3.66 -1.77 -33.62
CA ARG A 58 -2.90 -0.54 -33.87
C ARG A 58 -1.89 -0.60 -35.03
N GLU A 59 -1.95 -1.64 -35.85
CA GLU A 59 -1.17 -1.70 -37.09
C GLU A 59 -1.53 -0.54 -38.01
N THR A 60 -0.52 0.11 -38.60
CA THR A 60 -0.66 1.31 -39.41
C THR A 60 -0.62 1.01 -40.91
N PHE A 61 -1.36 1.79 -41.69
CA PHE A 61 -1.50 1.64 -43.13
C PHE A 61 -1.28 2.98 -43.83
N THR A 62 -0.45 2.99 -44.86
CA THR A 62 -0.21 4.11 -45.78
C THR A 62 0.00 3.55 -47.19
N PRO A 63 -0.83 3.90 -48.20
CA PRO A 63 -2.01 4.79 -48.18
C PRO A 63 -3.25 4.18 -47.52
N ARG A 64 -4.38 4.92 -47.45
CA ARG A 64 -5.66 4.44 -46.90
C ARG A 64 -6.09 3.12 -47.56
N PRO A 65 -6.32 2.04 -46.80
CA PRO A 65 -6.78 0.79 -47.37
C PRO A 65 -8.16 0.94 -48.03
N VAL A 66 -8.33 0.32 -49.20
CA VAL A 66 -9.63 0.22 -49.87
C VAL A 66 -10.42 -0.92 -49.23
N LEU A 67 -11.46 -0.57 -48.49
CA LEU A 67 -12.33 -1.54 -47.83
C LEU A 67 -13.36 -2.11 -48.81
N ARG A 68 -13.47 -3.43 -48.84
CA ARG A 68 -14.53 -4.15 -49.58
C ARG A 68 -15.33 -5.00 -48.60
N ARG A 69 -16.63 -5.12 -48.85
CA ARG A 69 -17.52 -5.98 -48.07
C ARG A 69 -17.00 -7.41 -48.09
N ASN A 70 -16.81 -7.99 -46.91
CA ASN A 70 -16.52 -9.41 -46.76
C ASN A 70 -17.84 -10.19 -46.85
N TYR A 71 -18.13 -10.72 -48.04
CA TYR A 71 -19.36 -11.47 -48.31
C TYR A 71 -19.49 -12.75 -47.48
N MET A 72 -18.37 -13.38 -47.12
CA MET A 72 -18.39 -14.59 -46.29
C MET A 72 -18.80 -14.27 -44.85
N LEU A 73 -18.18 -13.26 -44.23
CA LEU A 73 -18.57 -12.82 -42.89
C LEU A 73 -20.02 -12.32 -42.86
N ALA A 74 -20.43 -11.58 -43.89
CA ALA A 74 -21.83 -11.15 -44.02
C ALA A 74 -22.78 -12.37 -44.09
N ALA A 75 -22.46 -13.39 -44.89
CA ALA A 75 -23.27 -14.60 -45.00
C ALA A 75 -23.32 -15.41 -43.70
N VAL A 76 -22.23 -15.48 -42.95
CA VAL A 76 -22.17 -16.16 -41.64
C VAL A 76 -22.99 -15.40 -40.60
N VAL A 77 -22.83 -14.07 -40.52
CA VAL A 77 -23.62 -13.20 -39.64
C VAL A 77 -25.12 -13.30 -39.93
N GLU A 78 -25.51 -13.30 -41.22
CA GLU A 78 -26.92 -13.46 -41.61
C GLU A 78 -27.46 -14.86 -41.33
N LYS A 79 -26.63 -15.90 -41.46
CA LYS A 79 -26.98 -17.26 -41.04
C LYS A 79 -27.16 -17.33 -39.53
N LEU A 80 -26.30 -16.70 -38.74
CA LEU A 80 -26.45 -16.64 -37.27
C LEU A 80 -27.72 -15.90 -36.86
N LYS A 81 -28.04 -14.75 -37.46
CA LYS A 81 -29.32 -14.06 -37.22
C LYS A 81 -30.51 -14.97 -37.57
N LYS A 82 -30.44 -15.68 -38.69
CA LYS A 82 -31.50 -16.64 -39.09
C LYS A 82 -31.56 -17.85 -38.18
N THR A 83 -30.43 -18.36 -37.70
CA THR A 83 -30.35 -19.46 -36.75
C THR A 83 -30.80 -19.03 -35.37
N GLU A 84 -30.57 -17.79 -34.91
CA GLU A 84 -31.20 -17.25 -33.70
C GLU A 84 -32.72 -17.10 -33.88
N LEU A 85 -33.17 -16.68 -35.06
CA LEU A 85 -34.60 -16.60 -35.42
C LEU A 85 -35.26 -17.98 -35.66
N GLN A 86 -34.49 -19.04 -35.95
CA GLN A 86 -34.99 -20.41 -36.23
C GLN A 86 -34.68 -21.42 -35.11
N ALA A 87 -33.69 -21.17 -34.25
CA ALA A 87 -33.45 -21.86 -32.98
C ALA A 87 -34.42 -21.37 -31.90
N ALA A 88 -35.13 -20.27 -32.16
CA ALA A 88 -36.51 -20.10 -31.69
C ALA A 88 -37.41 -21.14 -32.38
N SER A 89 -37.28 -22.39 -31.92
CA SER A 89 -38.28 -23.45 -32.11
C SER A 89 -39.70 -22.88 -31.92
N PRO A 90 -40.76 -23.43 -32.56
CA PRO A 90 -42.16 -23.07 -32.27
C PRO A 90 -42.61 -23.27 -30.80
N VAL A 91 -41.68 -23.66 -29.93
CA VAL A 91 -41.84 -24.09 -28.54
C VAL A 91 -41.79 -22.92 -27.53
N HIS A 92 -41.37 -21.71 -27.91
CA HIS A 92 -41.30 -20.56 -26.98
C HIS A 92 -42.38 -19.50 -27.16
N CYS A 93 -43.58 -19.89 -27.56
CA CYS A 93 -44.75 -19.00 -27.49
C CYS A 93 -45.57 -19.20 -26.20
N TYR A 94 -45.23 -20.15 -25.34
CA TYR A 94 -45.95 -20.41 -24.09
C TYR A 94 -45.50 -19.49 -22.96
N ALA A 95 -46.43 -19.12 -22.09
CA ALA A 95 -46.12 -18.28 -20.94
C ALA A 95 -45.27 -19.05 -19.92
N GLY A 96 -44.12 -18.49 -19.51
CA GLY A 96 -43.29 -19.02 -18.44
C GLY A 96 -43.54 -18.31 -17.09
N PRO A 97 -42.82 -18.69 -16.02
CA PRO A 97 -42.91 -18.03 -14.72
C PRO A 97 -42.62 -16.52 -14.84
N GLY A 98 -43.59 -15.69 -14.43
CA GLY A 98 -43.51 -14.23 -14.51
C GLY A 98 -44.03 -13.63 -15.82
N ASP A 99 -44.38 -14.44 -16.83
CA ASP A 99 -45.06 -13.97 -18.03
C ASP A 99 -46.56 -13.76 -17.79
N VAL A 100 -47.14 -12.83 -18.54
CA VAL A 100 -48.60 -12.63 -18.58
C VAL A 100 -49.18 -13.63 -19.56
N GLU A 101 -50.16 -14.41 -19.12
CA GLU A 101 -50.82 -15.40 -19.98
C GLU A 101 -51.88 -14.76 -20.90
N CYS A 102 -52.11 -15.35 -22.06
CA CYS A 102 -53.21 -14.95 -22.94
C CYS A 102 -54.55 -15.52 -22.47
N ASP A 103 -55.58 -14.68 -22.37
CA ASP A 103 -56.89 -15.06 -21.83
C ASP A 103 -57.71 -15.96 -22.77
N PHE A 104 -57.42 -15.92 -24.06
CA PHE A 104 -58.21 -16.59 -25.11
C PHE A 104 -57.61 -17.91 -25.60
N CYS A 105 -56.39 -18.25 -25.17
CA CYS A 105 -55.80 -19.54 -25.52
C CYS A 105 -56.55 -20.69 -24.86
N THR A 106 -56.94 -21.68 -25.68
CA THR A 106 -57.47 -22.95 -25.19
C THR A 106 -56.29 -23.91 -24.93
N GLY A 107 -56.27 -24.52 -23.73
CA GLY A 107 -55.17 -25.41 -23.32
C GLY A 107 -53.97 -24.66 -22.73
N ARG A 108 -52.74 -25.00 -23.17
CA ARG A 108 -51.52 -24.36 -22.65
C ARG A 108 -51.46 -22.91 -23.10
N LYS A 109 -51.42 -21.98 -22.15
CA LYS A 109 -51.53 -20.54 -22.42
C LYS A 109 -50.27 -19.98 -23.07
N HIS A 110 -50.46 -19.17 -24.10
CA HIS A 110 -49.38 -18.45 -24.75
C HIS A 110 -49.03 -17.16 -23.99
N LYS A 111 -47.78 -16.71 -24.11
CA LYS A 111 -47.33 -15.41 -23.58
C LYS A 111 -48.11 -14.28 -24.26
N ALA A 112 -48.76 -13.46 -23.46
CA ALA A 112 -49.42 -12.26 -23.92
C ALA A 112 -48.38 -11.18 -24.26
N ILE A 113 -48.62 -10.49 -25.38
CA ILE A 113 -47.76 -9.39 -25.85
C ILE A 113 -48.42 -8.04 -25.63
N LYS A 114 -49.76 -8.00 -25.65
CA LYS A 114 -50.57 -6.80 -25.45
C LYS A 114 -51.75 -7.09 -24.54
N SER A 115 -52.13 -6.10 -23.74
CA SER A 115 -53.42 -6.07 -23.06
C SER A 115 -54.30 -5.00 -23.68
N CYS A 116 -55.59 -5.29 -23.84
CA CYS A 116 -56.58 -4.33 -24.29
C CYS A 116 -57.26 -3.69 -23.09
N LEU A 117 -57.24 -2.36 -23.02
CA LEU A 117 -57.90 -1.62 -21.94
C LEU A 117 -59.43 -1.58 -22.05
N VAL A 118 -59.99 -2.02 -23.19
CA VAL A 118 -61.44 -2.08 -23.41
C VAL A 118 -61.96 -3.51 -23.18
N CYS A 119 -61.27 -4.52 -23.70
CA CYS A 119 -61.63 -5.93 -23.46
C CYS A 119 -61.25 -6.42 -22.06
N LEU A 120 -60.42 -5.66 -21.33
CA LEU A 120 -59.87 -6.04 -20.02
C LEU A 120 -59.15 -7.40 -20.03
N ALA A 121 -58.49 -7.69 -21.16
CA ALA A 121 -57.89 -8.99 -21.42
C ALA A 121 -56.51 -8.87 -22.10
N SER A 122 -55.71 -9.90 -21.93
CA SER A 122 -54.36 -10.08 -22.44
C SER A 122 -54.33 -11.06 -23.61
N PHE A 123 -53.62 -10.69 -24.68
CA PHE A 123 -53.61 -11.39 -25.95
C PHE A 123 -52.18 -11.77 -26.37
N CYS A 124 -52.00 -13.02 -26.80
CA CYS A 124 -50.81 -13.45 -27.53
C CYS A 124 -50.85 -12.97 -28.99
N GLU A 125 -49.76 -13.17 -29.72
CA GLU A 125 -49.60 -12.74 -31.12
C GLU A 125 -50.76 -13.16 -32.03
N THR A 126 -51.32 -14.36 -31.83
CA THR A 126 -52.44 -14.85 -32.64
C THR A 126 -53.75 -14.16 -32.28
N HIS A 127 -54.07 -14.04 -30.98
CA HIS A 127 -55.36 -13.51 -30.52
C HIS A 127 -55.45 -11.99 -30.54
N ILE A 128 -54.33 -11.27 -30.68
CA ILE A 128 -54.37 -9.81 -30.83
C ILE A 128 -54.71 -9.37 -32.27
N ARG A 129 -54.52 -10.23 -33.28
CA ARG A 129 -54.71 -9.88 -34.70
C ARG A 129 -56.06 -9.22 -35.03
N PRO A 130 -57.21 -9.66 -34.46
CA PRO A 130 -58.48 -8.99 -34.69
C PRO A 130 -58.47 -7.51 -34.29
N HIS A 131 -57.68 -7.13 -33.28
CA HIS A 131 -57.54 -5.73 -32.85
C HIS A 131 -56.85 -4.84 -33.89
N TYR A 132 -55.98 -5.43 -34.72
CA TYR A 132 -55.29 -4.70 -35.78
C TYR A 132 -56.07 -4.70 -37.10
N GLN A 133 -56.76 -5.81 -37.40
CA GLN A 133 -57.34 -6.06 -38.72
C GLN A 133 -58.80 -5.64 -38.81
N SER A 134 -59.57 -5.74 -37.71
CA SER A 134 -61.00 -5.42 -37.72
C SER A 134 -61.23 -3.93 -37.46
N PRO A 135 -62.02 -3.24 -38.31
CA PRO A 135 -62.44 -1.85 -38.05
C PRO A 135 -63.15 -1.67 -36.71
N ALA A 136 -63.87 -2.69 -36.22
CA ALA A 136 -64.61 -2.64 -34.96
C ALA A 136 -63.69 -2.46 -33.74
N PHE A 137 -62.49 -3.07 -33.78
CA PHE A 137 -61.53 -3.05 -32.67
C PHE A 137 -60.45 -1.99 -32.81
N LYS A 138 -60.42 -1.23 -33.91
CA LYS A 138 -59.40 -0.21 -34.18
C LYS A 138 -59.35 0.91 -33.14
N LYS A 139 -60.45 1.15 -32.41
CA LYS A 139 -60.55 2.13 -31.32
C LYS A 139 -60.09 1.60 -29.96
N HIS A 140 -59.80 0.30 -29.85
CA HIS A 140 -59.34 -0.29 -28.60
C HIS A 140 -57.90 0.13 -28.30
N THR A 141 -57.66 0.67 -27.11
CA THR A 141 -56.31 1.02 -26.66
C THR A 141 -55.57 -0.23 -26.20
N LEU A 142 -54.44 -0.52 -26.87
CA LEU A 142 -53.57 -1.65 -26.56
C LEU A 142 -52.31 -1.17 -25.83
N VAL A 143 -52.04 -1.75 -24.67
CA VAL A 143 -50.83 -1.51 -23.87
C VAL A 143 -49.95 -2.76 -23.84
N LYS A 144 -48.71 -2.64 -23.37
CA LYS A 144 -47.86 -3.82 -23.13
C LYS A 144 -48.57 -4.75 -22.16
N ALA A 145 -48.51 -6.07 -22.40
CA ALA A 145 -49.09 -7.04 -21.50
C ALA A 145 -48.60 -6.82 -20.06
N SER A 146 -49.54 -6.78 -19.12
CA SER A 146 -49.30 -6.52 -17.71
C SER A 146 -50.15 -7.46 -16.87
N SER A 147 -49.55 -8.10 -15.87
CA SER A 147 -50.25 -8.94 -14.90
C SER A 147 -51.14 -8.12 -13.95
N ARG A 148 -50.86 -6.81 -13.86
CA ARG A 148 -51.58 -5.85 -13.01
C ARG A 148 -52.62 -5.06 -13.82
N LEU A 149 -53.21 -5.68 -14.86
CA LEU A 149 -54.16 -5.00 -15.74
C LEU A 149 -55.38 -4.48 -14.97
N GLN A 150 -55.94 -5.29 -14.07
CA GLN A 150 -57.11 -4.90 -13.28
C GLN A 150 -56.83 -3.75 -12.30
N GLU A 151 -55.60 -3.61 -11.81
CA GLU A 151 -55.19 -2.50 -10.93
C GLU A 151 -55.16 -1.15 -11.64
N MET A 152 -55.34 -1.11 -12.96
CA MET A 152 -55.42 0.11 -13.75
C MET A 152 -56.85 0.68 -13.83
N PHE A 153 -57.84 0.01 -13.24
CA PHE A 153 -59.25 0.37 -13.35
C PHE A 153 -59.84 0.71 -11.99
N CYS A 154 -60.75 1.67 -11.99
CA CYS A 154 -61.57 2.00 -10.84
C CYS A 154 -62.50 0.82 -10.51
N SER A 155 -62.45 0.33 -9.29
CA SER A 155 -63.29 -0.78 -8.83
C SER A 155 -64.78 -0.45 -8.82
N GLN A 156 -65.15 0.82 -8.59
CA GLN A 156 -66.54 1.25 -8.57
C GLN A 156 -67.08 1.45 -10.01
N HIS A 157 -66.30 2.12 -10.84
CA HIS A 157 -66.76 2.60 -12.14
C HIS A 157 -66.30 1.75 -13.33
N HIS A 158 -65.39 0.80 -13.12
CA HIS A 158 -64.79 -0.05 -14.16
C HIS A 158 -64.12 0.73 -15.30
N GLU A 159 -63.76 1.98 -15.03
CA GLU A 159 -63.09 2.89 -15.96
C GLU A 159 -61.59 3.00 -15.63
N VAL A 160 -60.77 3.19 -16.66
CA VAL A 160 -59.31 3.33 -16.50
C VAL A 160 -59.00 4.54 -15.61
N PHE A 161 -58.10 4.37 -14.66
CA PHE A 161 -57.54 5.48 -13.91
C PHE A 161 -56.79 6.45 -14.84
N LYS A 162 -57.31 7.66 -14.97
CA LYS A 162 -56.73 8.72 -15.82
C LYS A 162 -56.35 9.97 -15.03
N ILE A 163 -56.79 10.05 -13.79
CA ILE A 163 -56.63 11.21 -12.91
C ILE A 163 -55.89 10.77 -11.65
N PHE A 164 -55.04 11.64 -11.15
CA PHE A 164 -54.39 11.51 -9.84
C PHE A 164 -54.96 12.58 -8.92
N CYS A 165 -55.49 12.16 -7.77
CA CYS A 165 -55.91 13.07 -6.71
C CYS A 165 -54.72 13.35 -5.80
N ARG A 166 -54.26 14.60 -5.74
CA ARG A 166 -53.14 15.02 -4.89
C ARG A 166 -53.53 15.11 -3.42
N THR A 167 -54.79 15.44 -3.14
CA THR A 167 -55.32 15.48 -1.78
C THR A 167 -55.24 14.11 -1.12
N ASP A 168 -55.68 13.06 -1.84
CA ASP A 168 -55.77 11.70 -1.30
C ASP A 168 -54.60 10.79 -1.72
N GLN A 169 -53.70 11.30 -2.58
CA GLN A 169 -52.55 10.56 -3.13
C GLN A 169 -52.96 9.24 -3.82
N SER A 170 -54.03 9.27 -4.59
CA SER A 170 -54.63 8.08 -5.20
C SER A 170 -54.96 8.27 -6.69
N PHE A 171 -55.02 7.16 -7.42
CA PHE A 171 -55.47 7.12 -8.81
C PHE A 171 -56.98 6.96 -8.89
N ILE A 172 -57.65 7.80 -9.70
CA ILE A 172 -59.11 7.83 -9.84
C ILE A 172 -59.53 7.96 -11.31
N CYS A 173 -60.78 7.59 -11.62
CA CYS A 173 -61.38 7.77 -12.95
C CYS A 173 -62.15 9.11 -13.04
N TYR A 174 -62.64 9.46 -14.22
CA TYR A 174 -63.42 10.69 -14.42
C TYR A 174 -64.74 10.74 -13.63
N LEU A 175 -65.39 9.60 -13.40
CA LEU A 175 -66.63 9.58 -12.61
C LEU A 175 -66.36 9.91 -11.12
N CYS A 176 -65.34 9.30 -10.52
CA CYS A 176 -64.87 9.63 -9.16
C CYS A 176 -64.62 11.13 -8.94
N THR A 177 -64.17 11.89 -9.95
CA THR A 177 -63.97 13.34 -9.78
C THR A 177 -65.26 14.14 -9.61
N MET A 178 -66.38 13.62 -10.10
CA MET A 178 -67.69 14.26 -9.99
C MET A 178 -68.44 13.83 -8.72
N ASP A 179 -68.06 12.68 -8.15
CA ASP A 179 -68.69 12.06 -6.98
C ASP A 179 -67.81 12.24 -5.72
N GLU A 180 -67.11 11.18 -5.30
CA GLU A 180 -66.38 11.10 -4.03
C GLU A 180 -65.23 12.12 -3.90
N HIS A 181 -64.57 12.48 -5.00
CA HIS A 181 -63.42 13.40 -5.01
C HIS A 181 -63.80 14.81 -5.48
N LYS A 182 -65.08 15.18 -5.38
CA LYS A 182 -65.56 16.49 -5.80
C LYS A 182 -64.94 17.60 -4.95
N GLY A 183 -64.19 18.50 -5.61
CA GLY A 183 -63.51 19.63 -4.96
C GLY A 183 -62.09 19.33 -4.47
N HIS A 184 -61.56 18.12 -4.68
CA HIS A 184 -60.16 17.80 -4.37
C HIS A 184 -59.21 18.35 -5.46
N ASP A 185 -57.93 18.53 -5.10
CA ASP A 185 -56.89 18.87 -6.08
C ASP A 185 -56.62 17.65 -6.95
N THR A 186 -57.10 17.70 -8.20
CA THR A 186 -57.03 16.60 -9.15
C THR A 186 -56.33 17.05 -10.42
N VAL A 187 -55.45 16.20 -10.92
CA VAL A 187 -54.68 16.43 -12.15
C VAL A 187 -54.68 15.17 -13.00
N SER A 188 -54.38 15.28 -14.30
CA SER A 188 -54.21 14.07 -15.10
C SER A 188 -53.01 13.26 -14.59
N ALA A 189 -53.14 11.93 -14.60
CA ALA A 189 -52.06 11.04 -14.19
C ALA A 189 -50.78 11.27 -15.02
N ALA A 190 -50.94 11.66 -16.29
CA ALA A 190 -49.83 12.02 -17.17
C ALA A 190 -49.11 13.30 -16.72
N ALA A 191 -49.84 14.34 -16.30
CA ALA A 191 -49.25 15.58 -15.82
C ALA A 191 -48.51 15.37 -14.49
N GLU A 192 -49.11 14.65 -13.53
CA GLU A 192 -48.45 14.36 -12.26
C GLU A 192 -47.20 13.49 -12.45
N ARG A 193 -47.26 12.50 -13.35
CA ARG A 193 -46.09 11.70 -13.71
C ARG A 193 -44.95 12.57 -14.23
N THR A 194 -45.23 13.53 -15.12
CA THR A 194 -44.18 14.42 -15.66
C THR A 194 -43.53 15.25 -14.54
N LYS A 195 -44.34 15.81 -13.63
CA LYS A 195 -43.82 16.55 -12.47
C LYS A 195 -42.96 15.67 -11.55
N LYS A 196 -43.44 14.48 -11.20
CA LYS A 196 -42.70 13.52 -10.37
C LYS A 196 -41.43 13.01 -11.06
N GLN A 197 -41.46 12.86 -12.38
CA GLN A 197 -40.31 12.46 -13.18
C GLN A 197 -39.22 13.54 -13.15
N THR A 198 -39.58 14.83 -13.21
CA THR A 198 -38.61 15.93 -13.09
C THR A 198 -38.01 16.02 -11.69
N GLU A 199 -38.84 15.91 -10.63
CA GLU A 199 -38.36 15.88 -9.24
C GLU A 199 -37.35 14.73 -9.02
N LEU A 200 -37.67 13.53 -9.53
CA LEU A 200 -36.80 12.37 -9.42
C LEU A 200 -35.47 12.55 -10.17
N GLN A 201 -35.50 13.20 -11.35
CA GLN A 201 -34.28 13.49 -12.11
C GLN A 201 -33.38 14.49 -11.39
N GLU A 202 -33.95 15.50 -10.73
CA GLU A 202 -33.18 16.45 -9.92
C GLU A 202 -32.53 15.77 -8.72
N ASP A 203 -33.27 14.92 -8.00
CA ASP A 203 -32.72 14.19 -6.87
C ASP A 203 -31.67 13.16 -7.29
N GLN A 204 -31.87 12.50 -8.43
CA GLN A 204 -30.86 11.63 -9.03
C GLN A 204 -29.56 12.39 -9.32
N ARG A 205 -29.64 13.60 -9.87
CA ARG A 205 -28.46 14.46 -10.12
C ARG A 205 -27.77 14.87 -8.81
N LYS A 206 -28.53 15.26 -7.78
CA LYS A 206 -27.98 15.59 -6.45
C LYS A 206 -27.26 14.39 -5.84
N HIS A 207 -27.83 13.19 -5.96
CA HIS A 207 -27.18 11.96 -5.48
C HIS A 207 -25.89 11.64 -6.25
N GLN A 208 -25.89 11.78 -7.58
CA GLN A 208 -24.68 11.59 -8.38
C GLN A 208 -23.56 12.58 -7.99
N GLN A 209 -23.89 13.85 -7.76
CA GLN A 209 -22.92 14.84 -7.29
C GLN A 209 -22.33 14.46 -5.93
N ARG A 210 -23.17 14.03 -4.98
CA ARG A 210 -22.72 13.57 -3.66
C ARG A 210 -21.84 12.33 -3.74
N ILE A 211 -22.13 11.40 -4.65
CA ILE A 211 -21.29 10.22 -4.90
C ILE A 211 -19.91 10.66 -5.37
N GLN A 212 -19.83 11.51 -6.41
CA GLN A 212 -18.56 12.01 -6.93
C GLN A 212 -17.73 12.75 -5.88
N GLU A 213 -18.38 13.58 -5.05
CA GLU A 213 -17.71 14.27 -3.95
C GLU A 213 -17.12 13.28 -2.92
N LYS A 214 -17.87 12.24 -2.58
CA LYS A 214 -17.42 11.20 -1.65
C LYS A 214 -16.30 10.34 -2.24
N GLU A 215 -16.37 10.01 -3.52
CA GLU A 215 -15.30 9.29 -4.24
C GLU A 215 -13.99 10.09 -4.23
N LYS A 216 -14.07 11.41 -4.49
CA LYS A 216 -12.90 12.31 -4.39
C LYS A 216 -12.32 12.32 -2.98
N LYS A 217 -13.16 12.47 -1.95
CA LYS A 217 -12.73 12.44 -0.53
C LYS A 217 -12.07 11.12 -0.15
N VAL A 218 -12.55 10.00 -0.68
CA VAL A 218 -11.93 8.68 -0.46
C VAL A 218 -10.54 8.63 -1.08
N GLN A 219 -10.34 9.18 -2.28
CA GLN A 219 -9.01 9.25 -2.92
C GLN A 219 -8.04 10.13 -2.13
N GLU A 220 -8.49 11.30 -1.68
CA GLU A 220 -7.69 12.21 -0.84
C GLU A 220 -7.27 11.52 0.47
N LEU A 221 -8.20 10.81 1.14
CA LEU A 221 -7.89 10.09 2.37
C LEU A 221 -6.90 8.95 2.15
N LYS A 222 -6.99 8.21 1.04
CA LYS A 222 -6.01 7.17 0.69
C LYS A 222 -4.61 7.75 0.55
N GLN A 223 -4.47 8.88 -0.16
CA GLN A 223 -3.18 9.57 -0.32
C GLN A 223 -2.62 10.07 1.03
N ALA A 224 -3.48 10.58 1.91
CA ALA A 224 -3.09 11.01 3.25
C ALA A 224 -2.56 9.84 4.09
N VAL A 225 -3.25 8.69 4.05
CA VAL A 225 -2.82 7.47 4.75
C VAL A 225 -1.47 6.97 4.21
N ASP A 226 -1.28 6.93 2.90
CA ASP A 226 0.00 6.51 2.29
C ASP A 226 1.15 7.46 2.66
N THR A 227 0.86 8.76 2.74
CA THR A 227 1.83 9.77 3.18
C THR A 227 2.20 9.59 4.65
N LEU A 228 1.21 9.34 5.51
CA LEU A 228 1.45 9.05 6.93
C LEU A 228 2.30 7.78 7.10
N LYS A 229 1.99 6.71 6.36
CA LYS A 229 2.75 5.46 6.40
C LYS A 229 4.21 5.66 6.00
N ARG A 230 4.47 6.40 4.93
CA ARG A 230 5.84 6.73 4.49
C ARG A 230 6.58 7.59 5.53
N SER A 231 5.90 8.58 6.11
CA SER A 231 6.47 9.43 7.16
C SER A 231 6.86 8.63 8.40
N ALA A 232 5.96 7.75 8.87
CA ALA A 232 6.24 6.88 10.01
C ALA A 232 7.44 5.95 9.76
N GLN A 233 7.51 5.35 8.56
CA GLN A 233 8.63 4.50 8.18
C GLN A 233 9.96 5.29 8.15
N ALA A 234 9.96 6.49 7.55
CA ALA A 234 11.14 7.34 7.51
C ALA A 234 11.62 7.74 8.93
N ALA A 235 10.69 8.01 9.85
CA ALA A 235 11.05 8.32 11.23
C ALA A 235 11.67 7.13 11.97
N VAL A 236 11.21 5.90 11.69
CA VAL A 236 11.82 4.67 12.22
C VAL A 236 13.23 4.49 11.66
N GLU A 237 13.40 4.59 10.35
CA GLU A 237 14.70 4.44 9.67
C GLU A 237 15.72 5.49 10.16
N ASP A 238 15.30 6.75 10.31
CA ASP A 238 16.16 7.80 10.81
C ASP A 238 16.57 7.56 12.28
N SER A 239 15.64 7.08 13.10
CA SER A 239 15.92 6.72 14.49
C SER A 239 16.92 5.56 14.58
N GLU A 240 16.71 4.49 13.82
CA GLU A 240 17.61 3.33 13.76
C GLU A 240 19.02 3.73 13.29
N ARG A 241 19.11 4.60 12.29
CA ARG A 241 20.36 5.17 11.81
C ARG A 241 21.10 5.93 12.92
N ILE A 242 20.41 6.82 13.63
CA ILE A 242 20.99 7.61 14.73
C ILE A 242 21.49 6.69 15.84
N PHE A 243 20.71 5.67 16.25
CA PHE A 243 21.14 4.73 17.27
C PHE A 243 22.34 3.90 16.83
N THR A 244 22.37 3.47 15.56
CA THR A 244 23.50 2.74 14.99
C THR A 244 24.78 3.58 15.02
N GLU A 245 24.72 4.84 14.59
CA GLU A 245 25.84 5.79 14.64
C GLU A 245 26.35 6.00 16.07
N LEU A 246 25.43 6.13 17.04
CA LEU A 246 25.78 6.28 18.46
C LEU A 246 26.49 5.04 19.01
N ILE A 247 25.96 3.85 18.73
CA ILE A 247 26.58 2.57 19.15
C ILE A 247 27.99 2.46 18.58
N CYS A 248 28.17 2.68 17.28
CA CYS A 248 29.49 2.66 16.63
C CYS A 248 30.48 3.63 17.28
N SER A 249 30.03 4.84 17.63
CA SER A 249 30.87 5.84 18.29
C SER A 249 31.28 5.43 19.71
N ILE A 250 30.34 4.88 20.48
CA ILE A 250 30.61 4.35 21.83
C ILE A 250 31.59 3.17 21.75
N GLU A 251 31.40 2.24 20.82
CA GLU A 251 32.29 1.10 20.64
C GLU A 251 33.69 1.52 20.22
N LYS A 252 33.81 2.50 19.32
CA LYS A 252 35.10 3.09 18.94
C LYS A 252 35.80 3.69 20.16
N LYS A 253 35.10 4.49 20.96
CA LYS A 253 35.64 5.09 22.18
C LYS A 253 36.04 4.03 23.22
N ARG A 254 35.26 2.95 23.35
CA ARG A 254 35.59 1.80 24.19
C ARG A 254 36.90 1.16 23.75
N CYS A 255 37.12 1.00 22.44
CA CYS A 255 38.39 0.49 21.91
C CYS A 255 39.56 1.43 22.20
N GLU A 256 39.41 2.73 21.94
CA GLU A 256 40.44 3.73 22.22
C GLU A 256 40.87 3.74 23.70
N VAL A 257 39.91 3.67 24.63
CA VAL A 257 40.20 3.61 26.08
C VAL A 257 40.91 2.31 26.46
N ARG A 258 40.47 1.17 25.91
CA ARG A 258 41.11 -0.12 26.19
C ARG A 258 42.56 -0.12 25.70
N ASP A 259 42.80 0.38 24.50
CA ASP A 259 44.13 0.37 23.89
C ASP A 259 45.06 1.31 24.67
N LEU A 260 44.59 2.48 25.12
CA LEU A 260 45.33 3.36 26.03
C LEU A 260 45.73 2.68 27.35
N ILE A 261 44.81 1.90 27.94
CA ILE A 261 45.10 1.14 29.17
C ILE A 261 46.20 0.11 28.91
N ARG A 262 46.14 -0.61 27.77
CA ARG A 262 47.14 -1.61 27.39
C ARG A 262 48.51 -1.00 27.10
N ASP A 263 48.54 0.15 26.42
CA ASP A 263 49.78 0.87 26.14
C ASP A 263 50.43 1.37 27.44
N GLN A 264 49.64 1.89 28.37
CA GLN A 264 50.14 2.34 29.67
C GLN A 264 50.61 1.15 30.54
N GLU A 265 49.86 0.05 30.56
CA GLU A 265 50.25 -1.20 31.22
C GLU A 265 51.62 -1.66 30.69
N LYS A 266 51.78 -1.73 29.36
CA LYS A 266 53.03 -2.13 28.73
C LYS A 266 54.18 -1.18 29.08
N ALA A 267 53.97 0.13 29.04
CA ALA A 267 55.00 1.11 29.35
C ALA A 267 55.48 1.01 30.82
N GLU A 268 54.55 0.85 31.77
CA GLU A 268 54.90 0.69 33.18
C GLU A 268 55.55 -0.67 33.47
N LEU A 269 55.14 -1.74 32.77
CA LEU A 269 55.79 -3.06 32.86
C LEU A 269 57.22 -3.00 32.33
N SER A 270 57.45 -2.46 31.14
CA SER A 270 58.82 -2.34 30.58
C SER A 270 59.72 -1.47 31.45
N ARG A 271 59.18 -0.43 32.09
CA ARG A 271 59.94 0.39 33.04
C ARG A 271 60.24 -0.38 34.34
N ALA A 272 59.35 -1.24 34.81
CA ALA A 272 59.59 -2.11 35.96
C ALA A 272 60.62 -3.23 35.65
N GLU A 273 60.52 -3.85 34.48
CA GLU A 273 61.50 -4.83 33.96
C GLU A 273 62.90 -4.22 33.90
N GLY A 274 63.05 -3.01 33.35
CA GLY A 274 64.34 -2.34 33.32
C GLY A 274 64.95 -2.03 34.70
N LEU A 275 64.10 -1.80 35.73
CA LEU A 275 64.58 -1.67 37.12
C LEU A 275 65.00 -3.02 37.71
N LEU A 276 64.28 -4.09 37.38
CA LEU A 276 64.66 -5.45 37.80
C LEU A 276 66.01 -5.83 37.20
N ASP A 277 66.22 -5.62 35.90
CA ASP A 277 67.49 -5.89 35.21
C ASP A 277 68.65 -5.12 35.85
N GLN A 278 68.44 -3.85 36.21
CA GLN A 278 69.44 -3.03 36.92
C GLN A 278 69.80 -3.64 38.28
N LEU A 279 68.81 -4.03 39.08
CA LEU A 279 69.04 -4.65 40.38
C LEU A 279 69.73 -6.00 40.27
N GLU A 280 69.35 -6.83 39.28
CA GLU A 280 70.02 -8.11 39.02
C GLU A 280 71.48 -7.93 38.65
N GLN A 281 71.80 -6.93 37.82
CA GLN A 281 73.17 -6.58 37.46
C GLN A 281 73.97 -6.07 38.67
N GLU A 282 73.39 -5.21 39.51
CA GLU A 282 74.01 -4.75 40.75
C GLU A 282 74.32 -5.91 41.70
N ILE A 283 73.38 -6.85 41.86
CA ILE A 283 73.59 -8.06 42.66
C ILE A 283 74.73 -8.91 42.08
N ALA A 284 74.78 -9.09 40.76
CA ALA A 284 75.85 -9.85 40.11
C ALA A 284 77.21 -9.19 40.31
N ASP A 285 77.30 -7.87 40.17
CA ASP A 285 78.52 -7.10 40.40
C ASP A 285 78.98 -7.16 41.86
N LEU A 286 78.04 -7.06 42.82
CA LEU A 286 78.32 -7.21 44.25
C LEU A 286 78.83 -8.61 44.57
N LYS A 287 78.20 -9.67 44.04
CA LYS A 287 78.67 -11.06 44.22
C LYS A 287 80.07 -11.29 43.66
N ARG A 288 80.40 -10.68 42.51
CA ARG A 288 81.75 -10.75 41.94
C ARG A 288 82.77 -10.08 42.87
N ARG A 289 82.50 -8.85 43.33
CA ARG A 289 83.39 -8.14 44.27
C ARG A 289 83.55 -8.91 45.58
N ASP A 290 82.48 -9.49 46.10
CA ASP A 290 82.52 -10.32 47.31
C ASP A 290 83.48 -11.52 47.14
N THR A 291 83.41 -12.20 46.00
CA THR A 291 84.33 -13.31 45.66
C THR A 291 85.80 -12.83 45.54
N GLU A 292 86.03 -11.67 44.93
CA GLU A 292 87.38 -11.07 44.83
C GLU A 292 87.95 -10.72 46.22
N LEU A 293 87.12 -10.17 47.10
CA LEU A 293 87.50 -9.86 48.49
C LEU A 293 87.79 -11.12 49.30
N GLU A 294 86.99 -12.18 49.14
CA GLU A 294 87.22 -13.47 49.78
C GLU A 294 88.57 -14.07 49.34
N GLN A 295 88.86 -14.06 48.04
CA GLN A 295 90.16 -14.51 47.51
C GLN A 295 91.35 -13.69 48.04
N LEU A 296 91.22 -12.35 48.09
CA LEU A 296 92.25 -11.49 48.65
C LEU A 296 92.49 -11.77 50.14
N SER A 297 91.43 -12.05 50.91
CA SER A 297 91.52 -12.38 52.33
C SER A 297 92.31 -13.67 52.63
N HIS A 298 92.35 -14.58 51.65
CA HIS A 298 93.10 -15.85 51.72
C HIS A 298 94.51 -15.77 51.12
N THR A 299 94.98 -14.60 50.70
CA THR A 299 96.31 -14.42 50.11
C THR A 299 97.40 -14.38 51.18
N GLU A 300 98.45 -15.21 51.05
CA GLU A 300 99.59 -15.26 51.98
C GLU A 300 100.61 -14.12 51.78
N ASP A 301 100.57 -13.43 50.63
CA ASP A 301 101.42 -12.27 50.32
C ASP A 301 100.92 -11.00 51.04
N HIS A 302 101.56 -10.68 52.16
CA HIS A 302 101.23 -9.54 52.99
C HIS A 302 101.40 -8.17 52.28
N VAL A 303 102.30 -8.06 51.31
CA VAL A 303 102.53 -6.79 50.59
C VAL A 303 101.42 -6.59 49.56
N HIS A 304 101.09 -7.63 48.80
CA HIS A 304 99.98 -7.60 47.84
C HIS A 304 98.64 -7.33 48.55
N PHE A 305 98.39 -7.97 49.69
CA PHE A 305 97.20 -7.72 50.52
C PHE A 305 97.08 -6.23 50.88
N LEU A 306 98.11 -5.65 51.49
CA LEU A 306 98.10 -4.24 51.95
C LEU A 306 98.01 -3.22 50.79
N GLN A 307 98.62 -3.51 49.63
CA GLN A 307 98.56 -2.65 48.45
C GLN A 307 97.14 -2.61 47.85
N VAL A 308 96.49 -3.78 47.72
CA VAL A 308 95.15 -3.87 47.13
C VAL A 308 94.08 -3.38 48.11
N THR A 309 94.17 -3.67 49.41
CA THR A 309 93.18 -3.20 50.40
C THR A 309 93.12 -1.68 50.51
N ASN A 310 94.26 -1.00 50.35
CA ASN A 310 94.32 0.48 50.37
C ASN A 310 93.69 1.12 49.12
N SER A 311 93.58 0.35 48.03
CA SER A 311 92.96 0.81 46.78
C SER A 311 91.45 0.51 46.76
N VAL A 312 91.03 -0.63 47.32
CA VAL A 312 89.62 -1.04 47.42
C VAL A 312 88.80 -0.12 48.34
N SER A 313 89.39 0.33 49.45
CA SER A 313 88.74 1.24 50.41
C SER A 313 88.51 2.67 49.89
N ALA A 314 89.05 3.01 48.71
CA ALA A 314 88.85 4.30 48.05
C ALA A 314 87.72 4.30 47.00
N THR A 315 87.11 3.14 46.69
CA THR A 315 86.01 3.05 45.74
C THR A 315 84.68 3.38 46.43
N GLU A 316 84.04 4.49 46.04
CA GLU A 316 82.70 4.85 46.52
C GLU A 316 81.67 3.77 46.11
N GLU A 317 80.72 3.46 47.01
CA GLU A 317 79.61 2.58 46.66
C GLU A 317 78.86 3.12 45.42
N PRO A 318 78.45 2.25 44.47
CA PRO A 318 77.57 2.67 43.40
C PRO A 318 76.30 3.29 44.00
N ALA A 319 75.76 4.33 43.35
CA ALA A 319 74.56 5.01 43.80
C ALA A 319 73.41 4.00 43.97
N GLN A 320 73.07 3.66 45.22
CA GLN A 320 72.03 2.69 45.53
C GLN A 320 70.70 3.11 44.91
N VAL A 321 70.06 2.20 44.17
CA VAL A 321 68.65 2.34 43.81
C VAL A 321 67.84 2.28 45.12
N SER A 322 67.47 3.45 45.65
CA SER A 322 66.80 3.55 46.95
C SER A 322 65.47 2.79 46.93
N VAL A 323 65.23 1.94 47.93
CA VAL A 323 63.98 1.20 48.18
C VAL A 323 62.74 2.12 48.19
N MET A 324 62.94 3.40 48.52
CA MET A 324 61.91 4.46 48.43
C MET A 324 61.39 4.71 47.00
N THR A 325 62.19 4.47 45.98
CA THR A 325 61.80 4.61 44.56
C THR A 325 60.87 3.47 44.12
N LEU A 326 61.08 2.26 44.65
CA LEU A 326 60.26 1.08 44.39
C LEU A 326 58.89 1.18 45.08
N HIS A 327 58.84 1.65 46.34
CA HIS A 327 57.56 1.86 47.04
C HIS A 327 56.71 2.96 46.38
N LYS A 328 57.34 4.06 45.92
CA LYS A 328 56.66 5.11 45.14
C LYS A 328 56.11 4.63 43.78
N TYR A 329 56.70 3.57 43.23
CA TYR A 329 56.24 2.95 41.99
C TYR A 329 54.96 2.13 42.21
N LEU A 330 54.91 1.38 43.32
CA LEU A 330 53.76 0.58 43.72
C LEU A 330 52.59 1.43 44.23
N ASP A 331 52.86 2.61 44.82
CA ASP A 331 51.84 3.53 45.36
C ASP A 331 51.35 4.60 44.35
N ARG A 332 51.89 4.64 43.12
CA ARG A 332 51.43 5.59 42.10
C ARG A 332 50.03 5.18 41.62
N LYS A 333 49.02 5.70 42.33
CA LYS A 333 47.61 5.65 41.95
C LYS A 333 47.47 6.01 40.48
N PHE A 334 46.77 5.15 39.75
CA PHE A 334 46.35 5.36 38.38
C PHE A 334 45.26 6.46 38.33
N ASP A 335 45.60 7.71 38.63
CA ASP A 335 44.71 8.86 38.46
C ASP A 335 44.74 9.30 36.98
N SER A 336 44.18 8.50 36.09
CA SER A 336 43.89 8.94 34.72
C SER A 336 42.52 9.62 34.70
N SER A 337 42.51 10.94 34.93
CA SER A 337 41.34 11.75 34.61
C SER A 337 41.24 11.91 33.09
N VAL A 338 40.54 10.98 32.42
CA VAL A 338 40.20 11.14 31.00
C VAL A 338 39.02 12.10 30.90
N SER A 339 39.34 13.38 30.70
CA SER A 339 38.35 14.42 30.43
C SER A 339 37.94 14.37 28.96
N ALA A 340 36.90 13.60 28.63
CA ALA A 340 36.30 13.60 27.30
C ALA A 340 35.31 14.78 27.16
N TYR A 341 35.70 15.85 26.46
CA TYR A 341 34.82 16.92 25.97
C TYR A 341 34.68 16.83 24.43
N PRO A 342 33.58 17.31 23.81
CA PRO A 342 32.18 17.00 24.07
C PRO A 342 31.51 16.32 22.84
N PHE A 343 30.57 15.42 23.10
CA PHE A 343 29.58 14.96 22.12
C PHE A 343 28.47 16.00 22.01
N SER A 344 28.65 17.09 21.25
CA SER A 344 27.65 18.17 21.19
C SER A 344 27.42 18.82 22.59
N PRO A 345 26.79 20.00 22.74
CA PRO A 345 26.69 20.65 24.06
C PRO A 345 25.82 19.92 25.12
N ALA A 346 25.34 18.70 24.86
CA ALA A 346 24.37 17.99 25.70
C ALA A 346 24.92 16.80 26.52
N LEU A 347 26.12 16.30 26.23
CA LEU A 347 26.70 15.13 26.94
C LEU A 347 28.13 15.41 27.43
N ILE A 348 28.33 15.33 28.76
CA ILE A 348 29.67 15.27 29.37
C ILE A 348 29.79 13.93 30.12
N ILE A 349 30.78 13.12 29.73
CA ILE A 349 31.12 11.86 30.41
C ILE A 349 32.45 12.07 31.13
N VAL A 350 32.44 11.96 32.46
CA VAL A 350 33.66 12.00 33.28
C VAL A 350 33.84 10.63 33.93
N ALA A 351 34.87 9.90 33.53
CA ALA A 351 35.27 8.67 34.19
C ALA A 351 36.39 8.99 35.20
N ARG A 352 36.24 8.57 36.46
CA ARG A 352 37.32 8.56 37.44
C ARG A 352 37.57 7.13 37.92
N LEU A 353 38.74 6.61 37.61
CA LEU A 353 39.22 5.34 38.15
C LEU A 353 39.78 5.59 39.54
N ARG A 354 39.33 4.87 40.58
CA ARG A 354 39.93 4.96 41.91
C ARG A 354 40.35 3.56 42.37
N ILE A 355 41.65 3.32 42.36
CA ILE A 355 42.25 2.10 42.90
C ILE A 355 42.77 2.43 44.30
N THR A 356 42.27 1.72 45.31
CA THR A 356 42.78 1.79 46.68
C THR A 356 43.22 0.42 47.13
N GLY A 357 44.47 0.29 47.56
CA GLY A 357 45.00 -0.95 48.13
C GLY A 357 46.11 -0.66 49.13
N SER A 358 46.21 -1.52 50.13
CA SER A 358 47.41 -1.69 50.97
C SER A 358 48.02 -3.06 50.64
N ALA A 359 49.22 -3.35 51.16
CA ALA A 359 50.07 -4.50 50.80
C ALA A 359 49.43 -5.92 50.88
N SER A 360 48.16 -6.06 51.28
CA SER A 360 47.44 -7.34 51.38
C SER A 360 46.08 -7.41 50.66
N SER A 361 45.56 -6.33 50.05
CA SER A 361 44.35 -6.40 49.22
C SER A 361 44.20 -5.19 48.30
N TYR A 362 43.91 -5.41 47.02
CA TYR A 362 43.53 -4.36 46.06
C TYR A 362 42.03 -4.45 45.75
N THR A 363 41.31 -3.35 45.92
CA THR A 363 39.94 -3.18 45.40
C THR A 363 39.97 -2.10 44.31
N CYS A 364 39.53 -2.44 43.11
CA CYS A 364 39.45 -1.52 41.98
C CYS A 364 38.00 -1.04 41.85
N SER A 365 37.75 0.25 42.06
CA SER A 365 36.43 0.83 41.87
C SER A 365 36.43 1.83 40.72
N ILE A 366 35.54 1.62 39.75
CA ILE A 366 35.33 2.54 38.63
C ILE A 366 34.11 3.39 38.94
N ILE A 367 34.32 4.70 39.09
CA ILE A 367 33.22 5.66 39.23
C ILE A 367 33.00 6.32 37.86
N LEU A 368 31.92 5.92 37.20
CA LEU A 368 31.47 6.54 35.95
C LEU A 368 30.43 7.61 36.28
N CYS A 369 30.75 8.87 36.03
CA CYS A 369 29.81 9.99 36.17
C CYS A 369 29.37 10.46 34.78
N ILE A 370 28.14 10.10 34.38
CA ILE A 370 27.53 10.58 33.15
C ILE A 370 26.64 11.77 33.49
N LYS A 371 26.92 12.95 32.92
CA LYS A 371 26.10 14.16 33.09
C LYS A 371 25.41 14.51 31.77
N LEU A 372 24.09 14.34 31.77
CA LEU A 372 23.22 14.68 30.64
C LEU A 372 22.65 16.09 30.87
N LEU A 373 22.97 17.03 29.98
CA LEU A 373 22.39 18.37 29.95
C LEU A 373 21.24 18.38 28.93
N SER A 374 20.01 18.12 29.42
CA SER A 374 18.79 18.29 28.64
C SER A 374 18.10 19.62 29.00
N PRO A 375 17.73 20.47 28.02
CA PRO A 375 17.03 21.73 28.28
C PRO A 375 15.60 21.55 28.81
N THR A 376 15.04 20.33 28.76
CA THR A 376 13.65 20.05 29.18
C THR A 376 13.52 19.18 30.43
N LEU A 377 14.56 18.45 30.85
CA LEU A 377 14.44 17.38 31.85
C LEU A 377 15.34 17.52 33.09
N GLY A 378 16.15 18.58 33.20
CA GLY A 378 17.04 18.79 34.35
C GLY A 378 18.24 17.81 34.36
N CYS A 379 19.24 18.11 35.18
CA CYS A 379 20.48 17.31 35.25
C CYS A 379 20.19 15.91 35.81
N LEU A 380 20.39 14.87 34.99
CA LEU A 380 20.52 13.49 35.46
C LEU A 380 21.99 13.19 35.72
N CYS A 381 22.30 12.84 36.97
CA CYS A 381 23.61 12.35 37.40
C CYS A 381 23.47 10.86 37.71
N VAL A 382 24.08 10.02 36.89
CA VAL A 382 24.14 8.57 37.16
C VAL A 382 25.54 8.26 37.66
N CYS A 383 25.64 7.88 38.94
CA CYS A 383 26.87 7.36 39.54
C CYS A 383 26.80 5.84 39.51
N LEU A 384 27.56 5.21 38.60
CA LEU A 384 27.79 3.77 38.64
C LEU A 384 29.07 3.52 39.43
N SER A 385 28.94 2.79 40.54
CA SER A 385 30.08 2.25 41.30
C SER A 385 30.16 0.76 41.00
N TYR A 386 31.26 0.31 40.43
CA TYR A 386 31.58 -1.11 40.25
C TYR A 386 32.61 -1.57 41.27
#